data_AF-A0A0C3GUK6-F1
#
_entry.id   AF-A0A0C3GUK6-F1
#
_cell.length_a   1.000
_cell.length_b   1.000
_cell.length_c   1.000
_cell.angle_alpha   90.00
_cell.angle_beta   90.00
_cell.angle_gamma   90.00
#
_symmetry.space_group_name_H-M   'P 1'
#
loop_
_entity.id
_entity.type
_entity.pdbx_description
1 polymer ?
#
loop_
_entity_poly.entity_id
_entity_poly.type
_entity_poly.pdbx_seq_one_letter_code
_entity_poly.pdbx_strand_id
1 'polypeptide(L)'
;MGFLALGAILSVPLLSRASPVAETSSLSKRNPCDGVNASPILYHPYGEVDCPALNKLDTHGACSGPYTTYNNCGQYCQVNTTFTYTQEVPFVDTWCNGPTTCAISETKTVAFAINGGTSLTGKYSDAINIGVSGGWSTTWTTAKARTYTTKIDKGTCGYFTFVPVKKETCGTLTSAALVTGYQDIPPQPYKWCDSSRLNTTENVCASQVHKNPDGSPDGVTLFVYTDCVTREPITDPSIQDPVFLKPGVALDRGTIAAMIDSWPGVVSSSGPTPTATQYIEPWPSALAPHMGHGPVVIPRPGETIITLTRPPMATTVPTNIPAPSPSPSPSPVTTLGDTCDVSYRWLYDLVEIRGKAWTTIELGVNATNLKTQIAGCGAITDWNFELTPKDCCMDWYVSCHLPIGVKDCVGRAVETAGGPSAVVGDCHGAG
;
A
#
# COMPACT_ATOMS: atom_id res chain seq x y z
N MET A 1 36.90 8.52 -80.56
CA MET A 1 36.29 9.74 -79.99
C MET A 1 34.78 9.51 -79.93
N GLY A 2 34.16 9.69 -78.76
CA GLY A 2 32.70 9.57 -78.59
C GLY A 2 32.32 8.89 -77.29
N PHE A 3 32.45 9.60 -76.16
CA PHE A 3 31.92 9.17 -74.86
C PHE A 3 30.42 9.48 -74.79
N LEU A 4 29.61 8.46 -74.53
CA LEU A 4 28.19 8.57 -74.18
C LEU A 4 28.08 8.67 -72.65
N ALA A 5 27.69 9.83 -72.14
CA ALA A 5 27.41 10.07 -70.72
C ALA A 5 25.91 9.88 -70.45
N LEU A 6 25.54 8.89 -69.64
CA LEU A 6 24.22 8.80 -69.01
C LEU A 6 24.23 9.61 -67.71
N GLY A 7 23.47 10.70 -67.68
CA GLY A 7 23.18 11.47 -66.48
C GLY A 7 21.97 10.90 -65.74
N ALA A 8 22.17 10.34 -64.55
CA ALA A 8 21.10 9.97 -63.64
C ALA A 8 20.73 11.19 -62.77
N ILE A 9 19.46 11.61 -62.86
CA ILE A 9 18.89 12.69 -62.06
C ILE A 9 18.48 12.11 -60.70
N LEU A 10 19.24 12.43 -59.65
CA LEU A 10 18.85 12.15 -58.26
C LEU A 10 17.88 13.25 -57.78
N SER A 11 16.60 12.90 -57.66
CA SER A 11 15.60 13.72 -56.97
C SER A 11 15.73 13.52 -55.46
N VAL A 12 16.25 14.52 -54.74
CA VAL A 12 16.32 14.53 -53.27
C VAL A 12 14.99 15.04 -52.72
N PRO A 13 14.22 14.24 -51.96
CA PRO A 13 13.05 14.76 -51.26
C PRO A 13 13.49 15.67 -50.11
N LEU A 14 13.07 16.94 -50.17
CA LEU A 14 13.16 17.89 -49.07
C LEU A 14 12.25 17.41 -47.93
N LEU A 15 12.85 16.73 -46.95
CA LEU A 15 12.24 16.47 -45.65
C LEU A 15 12.08 17.81 -44.92
N SER A 16 10.85 18.32 -44.96
CA SER A 16 10.44 19.46 -44.15
C SER A 16 10.59 19.08 -42.67
N ARG A 17 11.62 19.62 -42.02
CA ARG A 17 11.81 19.49 -40.57
C ARG A 17 10.70 20.29 -39.89
N ALA A 18 9.66 19.59 -39.42
CA ALA A 18 8.77 20.15 -38.43
C ALA A 18 9.60 20.46 -37.19
N SER A 19 9.75 21.75 -36.86
CA SER A 19 10.27 22.17 -35.57
C SER A 19 9.37 21.58 -34.49
N PRO A 20 9.91 20.93 -33.45
CA PRO A 20 9.11 20.59 -32.28
C PRO A 20 8.60 21.90 -31.70
N VAL A 21 7.31 22.16 -31.88
CA VAL A 21 6.61 23.15 -31.07
C VAL A 21 6.80 22.66 -29.65
N ALA A 22 7.63 23.39 -28.89
CA ALA A 22 7.78 23.18 -27.47
C ALA A 22 6.40 23.39 -26.85
N GLU A 23 5.67 22.29 -26.70
CA GLU A 23 4.53 22.21 -25.82
C GLU A 23 5.10 22.37 -24.41
N THR A 24 5.33 23.62 -24.01
CA THR A 24 5.34 24.03 -22.61
C THR A 24 3.92 23.87 -22.09
N SER A 25 3.42 22.63 -22.12
CA SER A 25 2.30 22.18 -21.32
C SER A 25 2.66 22.61 -19.92
N SER A 26 1.85 23.49 -19.34
CA SER A 26 1.94 23.89 -17.95
C SER A 26 2.02 22.60 -17.14
N LEU A 27 3.23 22.21 -16.79
CA LEU A 27 3.51 21.02 -16.01
C LEU A 27 3.12 21.44 -14.60
N SER A 28 1.81 21.47 -14.34
CA SER A 28 1.23 21.73 -13.04
C SER A 28 2.07 20.93 -12.06
N LYS A 29 2.75 21.66 -11.17
CA LYS A 29 3.79 21.13 -10.29
C LYS A 29 3.19 19.90 -9.59
N ARG A 30 3.62 18.72 -10.02
CA ARG A 30 3.00 17.46 -9.56
C ARG A 30 3.36 17.28 -8.08
N ASN A 31 2.38 16.99 -7.25
CA ASN A 31 2.58 16.85 -5.81
C ASN A 31 3.01 15.41 -5.51
N PRO A 32 4.27 15.14 -5.13
CA PRO A 32 4.72 13.78 -4.85
C PRO A 32 4.00 13.17 -3.62
N CYS A 33 3.36 13.99 -2.78
CA CYS A 33 2.70 13.53 -1.55
C CYS A 33 1.25 13.07 -1.71
N ASP A 34 0.54 13.48 -2.76
CA ASP A 34 -0.82 12.98 -3.01
C ASP A 34 -0.85 11.60 -3.69
N GLY A 35 0.30 11.10 -4.15
CA GLY A 35 0.42 9.83 -4.86
C GLY A 35 -0.13 9.87 -6.29
N VAL A 36 -0.50 11.05 -6.78
CA VAL A 36 -1.12 11.23 -8.08
C VAL A 36 -0.08 11.79 -9.06
N ASN A 37 0.27 10.98 -10.06
CA ASN A 37 1.06 11.37 -11.23
C ASN A 37 2.53 11.76 -10.99
N ALA A 38 3.11 11.62 -9.80
CA ALA A 38 4.55 11.84 -9.60
C ALA A 38 5.23 10.70 -8.84
N SER A 39 6.30 10.15 -9.42
CA SER A 39 7.23 9.31 -8.67
C SER A 39 8.10 10.20 -7.80
N PRO A 40 8.13 9.99 -6.47
CA PRO A 40 8.97 10.79 -5.59
C PRO A 40 10.46 10.50 -5.85
N ILE A 41 11.28 11.53 -5.78
CA ILE A 41 12.72 11.37 -5.54
C ILE A 41 12.89 10.77 -4.14
N LEU A 42 13.44 9.55 -4.08
CA LEU A 42 13.70 8.87 -2.82
C LEU A 42 14.84 9.52 -2.04
N TYR A 43 14.78 9.43 -0.71
CA TYR A 43 15.71 10.03 0.25
C TYR A 43 15.79 11.56 0.17
N HIS A 44 14.79 12.20 -0.44
CA HIS A 44 14.65 13.64 -0.48
C HIS A 44 13.56 14.10 0.51
N PRO A 45 13.85 15.08 1.40
CA PRO A 45 12.83 15.67 2.25
C PRO A 45 11.99 16.69 1.48
N TYR A 46 10.68 16.49 1.49
CA TYR A 46 9.68 17.39 0.93
C TYR A 46 9.07 18.24 2.04
N GLY A 47 9.12 19.55 1.91
CA GLY A 47 8.46 20.48 2.84
C GLY A 47 7.13 21.01 2.30
N GLU A 48 6.59 22.04 2.95
CA GLU A 48 5.31 22.70 2.62
C GLU A 48 5.18 23.12 1.14
N VAL A 49 6.28 23.52 0.50
CA VAL A 49 6.28 24.01 -0.89
C VAL A 49 6.03 22.89 -1.91
N ASP A 50 6.37 21.65 -1.56
CA ASP A 50 6.25 20.50 -2.44
C ASP A 50 5.11 19.57 -2.00
N CYS A 51 4.87 19.52 -0.70
CA CYS A 51 3.85 18.72 -0.05
C CYS A 51 3.07 19.59 0.95
N PRO A 52 2.17 20.46 0.45
CA PRO A 52 1.46 21.43 1.27
C PRO A 52 0.60 20.74 2.32
N ALA A 53 0.83 21.08 3.58
CA ALA A 53 0.11 20.49 4.69
C ALA A 53 -1.38 20.86 4.63
N LEU A 54 -2.23 19.87 4.93
CA LEU A 54 -3.67 20.09 5.04
C LEU A 54 -4.02 21.00 6.22
N ASN A 55 -3.27 20.87 7.32
CA ASN A 55 -3.38 21.69 8.51
C ASN A 55 -2.10 22.46 8.76
N LYS A 56 -2.23 23.70 9.22
CA LYS A 56 -1.09 24.60 9.45
C LYS A 56 -0.81 24.77 10.93
N LEU A 57 0.48 24.93 11.24
CA LEU A 57 0.92 25.38 12.55
C LEU A 57 0.52 26.85 12.74
N ASP A 58 0.00 27.16 13.93
CA ASP A 58 -0.17 28.53 14.37
C ASP A 58 1.16 29.15 14.85
N THR A 59 1.11 30.40 15.29
CA THR A 59 2.28 31.13 15.78
C THR A 59 2.87 30.56 17.07
N HIS A 60 2.16 29.66 17.75
CA HIS A 60 2.60 28.98 18.96
C HIS A 60 3.07 27.54 18.71
N GLY A 61 3.13 27.12 17.44
CA GLY A 61 3.54 25.77 17.06
C GLY A 61 2.47 24.70 17.31
N ALA A 62 1.22 25.09 17.59
CA ALA A 62 0.10 24.16 17.69
C ALA A 62 -0.63 24.04 16.35
N CYS A 63 -1.25 22.89 16.12
CA CYS A 63 -2.13 22.72 14.99
C CYS A 63 -3.47 23.41 15.21
N SER A 64 -3.83 24.30 14.31
CA SER A 64 -5.13 24.99 14.38
C SER A 64 -6.28 24.00 14.21
N GLY A 65 -7.22 23.99 15.16
CA GLY A 65 -8.53 23.35 15.02
C GLY A 65 -8.60 21.85 15.35
N PRO A 66 -8.46 21.42 16.63
CA PRO A 66 -9.01 20.13 17.04
C PRO A 66 -10.55 20.17 16.97
N TYR A 67 -11.17 19.22 16.26
CA TYR A 67 -12.62 19.18 16.01
C TYR A 67 -13.22 17.88 16.57
N THR A 68 -14.25 18.00 17.40
CA THR A 68 -14.85 16.83 18.08
C THR A 68 -15.41 15.78 17.12
N THR A 69 -15.98 16.20 16.00
CA THR A 69 -16.73 15.31 15.10
C THR A 69 -15.84 14.39 14.28
N TYR A 70 -14.64 14.84 13.91
CA TYR A 70 -13.84 14.16 12.88
C TYR A 70 -12.54 13.55 13.42
N ASN A 71 -11.97 14.16 14.45
CA ASN A 71 -10.59 13.87 14.83
C ASN A 71 -10.41 13.60 16.33
N ASN A 72 -11.50 13.38 17.06
CA ASN A 72 -11.49 13.10 18.50
C ASN A 72 -10.65 14.12 19.30
N CYS A 73 -10.73 15.40 18.91
CA CYS A 73 -9.92 16.50 19.44
C CYS A 73 -8.42 16.38 19.21
N GLY A 74 -7.97 15.69 18.17
CA GLY A 74 -6.57 15.59 17.76
C GLY A 74 -6.37 16.16 16.35
N GLN A 75 -5.33 16.96 16.13
CA GLN A 75 -5.02 17.55 14.83
C GLN A 75 -3.55 17.31 14.52
N TYR A 76 -3.25 16.97 13.27
CA TYR A 76 -1.89 16.75 12.80
C TYR A 76 -1.52 17.77 11.71
N CYS A 77 -0.38 18.43 11.88
CA CYS A 77 0.19 19.34 10.90
C CYS A 77 1.46 18.70 10.37
N GLN A 78 1.39 18.26 9.13
CA GLN A 78 2.54 17.81 8.39
C GLN A 78 3.58 18.93 8.29
N VAL A 79 4.85 18.59 8.52
CA VAL A 79 5.98 19.51 8.38
C VAL A 79 6.91 19.05 7.28
N ASN A 80 7.19 17.75 7.23
CA ASN A 80 7.99 17.16 6.17
C ASN A 80 7.44 15.79 5.75
N THR A 81 7.79 15.36 4.55
CA THR A 81 7.59 14.00 4.07
C THR A 81 8.86 13.51 3.40
N THR A 82 9.24 12.27 3.65
CA THR A 82 10.34 11.58 2.98
C THR A 82 9.84 10.27 2.39
N PHE A 83 10.46 9.87 1.28
CA PHE A 83 10.19 8.58 0.65
C PHE A 83 11.47 7.76 0.65
N THR A 84 11.42 6.53 1.14
CA THR A 84 12.61 5.67 1.23
C THR A 84 12.26 4.25 0.83
N TYR A 85 13.23 3.48 0.36
CA TYR A 85 13.04 2.03 0.32
C TYR A 85 12.91 1.48 1.75
N THR A 86 12.15 0.41 1.89
CA THR A 86 12.11 -0.39 3.13
C THR A 86 12.95 -1.64 2.99
N GLN A 87 13.01 -2.40 4.08
CA GLN A 87 13.45 -3.79 4.04
C GLN A 87 12.72 -4.54 2.93
N GLU A 88 13.50 -5.33 2.20
CA GLU A 88 13.03 -6.20 1.14
C GLU A 88 12.03 -7.25 1.66
N VAL A 89 11.20 -7.76 0.77
CA VAL A 89 10.20 -8.80 1.05
C VAL A 89 10.33 -9.89 -0.02
N PRO A 90 11.01 -11.00 0.29
CA PRO A 90 11.28 -12.05 -0.68
C PRO A 90 10.01 -12.75 -1.16
N PHE A 91 9.98 -13.07 -2.46
CA PHE A 91 8.94 -13.92 -3.01
C PHE A 91 9.24 -15.37 -2.67
N VAL A 92 8.25 -16.09 -2.14
CA VAL A 92 8.39 -17.51 -1.80
C VAL A 92 8.69 -18.37 -3.04
N ASP A 93 9.55 -19.37 -2.85
CA ASP A 93 9.96 -20.35 -3.86
C ASP A 93 10.59 -19.71 -5.10
N THR A 94 11.43 -18.69 -4.91
CA THR A 94 12.14 -18.02 -6.01
C THR A 94 13.65 -18.24 -6.01
N TRP A 95 14.14 -19.16 -5.17
CA TRP A 95 15.55 -19.49 -5.11
C TRP A 95 16.02 -20.13 -6.41
N CYS A 96 17.20 -19.71 -6.85
CA CYS A 96 17.77 -20.12 -8.10
C CYS A 96 19.28 -20.33 -7.95
N ASN A 97 19.81 -21.39 -8.54
CA ASN A 97 21.23 -21.76 -8.48
C ASN A 97 21.78 -21.91 -9.91
N GLY A 98 22.88 -21.21 -10.19
CA GLY A 98 23.50 -21.18 -11.51
C GLY A 98 24.36 -22.40 -11.82
N PRO A 99 24.63 -22.69 -13.10
CA PRO A 99 24.38 -21.81 -14.25
C PRO A 99 22.99 -22.02 -14.87
N THR A 100 22.11 -21.02 -14.78
CA THR A 100 20.75 -21.07 -15.34
C THR A 100 20.18 -19.67 -15.58
N THR A 101 18.99 -19.60 -16.18
CA THR A 101 18.21 -18.36 -16.23
C THR A 101 17.08 -18.44 -15.21
N CYS A 102 17.04 -17.48 -14.30
CA CYS A 102 16.00 -17.35 -13.29
C CYS A 102 14.95 -16.37 -13.81
N ALA A 103 13.68 -16.67 -13.58
CA ALA A 103 12.57 -15.84 -14.02
C ALA A 103 11.50 -15.73 -12.93
N ILE A 104 10.85 -14.58 -12.87
CA ILE A 104 9.63 -14.34 -12.09
C ILE A 104 8.58 -13.71 -12.99
N SER A 105 7.31 -14.07 -12.77
CA SER A 105 6.15 -13.56 -13.50
C SER A 105 5.23 -12.74 -12.60
N GLU A 106 4.40 -11.88 -13.20
CA GLU A 106 3.42 -11.03 -12.50
C GLU A 106 2.34 -11.78 -11.71
N THR A 107 2.23 -13.09 -11.90
CA THR A 107 1.36 -13.96 -11.11
C THR A 107 1.87 -14.20 -9.69
N LYS A 108 3.16 -13.97 -9.43
CA LYS A 108 3.74 -14.08 -8.09
C LYS A 108 3.38 -12.83 -7.28
N THR A 109 2.91 -13.04 -6.06
CA THR A 109 2.57 -11.97 -5.13
C THR A 109 3.28 -12.15 -3.81
N VAL A 110 3.43 -11.04 -3.09
CA VAL A 110 3.98 -11.04 -1.74
C VAL A 110 3.19 -10.06 -0.87
N ALA A 111 2.75 -10.52 0.29
CA ALA A 111 2.08 -9.69 1.28
C ALA A 111 3.12 -9.16 2.27
N PHE A 112 2.99 -7.89 2.65
CA PHE A 112 3.90 -7.26 3.60
C PHE A 112 3.20 -6.18 4.42
N ALA A 113 3.83 -5.82 5.53
CA ALA A 113 3.43 -4.67 6.32
C ALA A 113 4.63 -3.77 6.60
N ILE A 114 4.42 -2.45 6.51
CA ILE A 114 5.39 -1.46 6.98
C ILE A 114 5.01 -1.07 8.40
N ASN A 115 5.87 -1.31 9.39
CA ASN A 115 5.59 -0.83 10.74
C ASN A 115 5.42 0.71 10.72
N GLY A 116 4.22 1.19 11.08
CA GLY A 116 3.76 2.57 10.86
C GLY A 116 4.47 3.66 11.68
N GLY A 117 5.65 3.39 12.23
CA GLY A 117 6.17 4.15 13.36
C GLY A 117 5.39 3.82 14.63
N THR A 118 5.59 4.60 15.70
CA THR A 118 4.96 4.44 17.03
C THR A 118 3.52 3.92 17.00
N SER A 119 3.11 3.13 17.99
CA SER A 119 1.72 2.65 18.13
C SER A 119 0.73 3.83 18.25
N LEU A 120 0.27 4.34 17.11
CA LEU A 120 -0.70 5.41 16.98
C LEU A 120 -2.07 4.82 17.29
N THR A 121 -2.46 4.86 18.56
CA THR A 121 -3.75 4.32 19.00
C THR A 121 -4.79 5.42 19.17
N GLY A 122 -6.04 5.12 18.81
CA GLY A 122 -7.21 5.98 19.02
C GLY A 122 -7.11 7.33 18.31
N LYS A 123 -7.33 8.42 19.05
CA LYS A 123 -7.39 9.80 18.52
C LYS A 123 -6.21 10.23 17.62
N TYR A 124 -5.05 9.58 17.76
CA TYR A 124 -3.87 9.93 16.97
C TYR A 124 -3.91 9.38 15.55
N SER A 125 -4.52 8.21 15.32
CA SER A 125 -4.69 7.69 13.96
C SER A 125 -5.64 8.57 13.15
N ASP A 126 -6.72 9.05 13.76
CA ASP A 126 -7.71 9.92 13.08
C ASP A 126 -7.07 11.26 12.69
N ALA A 127 -6.35 11.88 13.63
CA ALA A 127 -5.64 13.13 13.41
C ALA A 127 -4.64 13.02 12.26
N ILE A 128 -3.87 11.94 12.21
CA ILE A 128 -2.86 11.68 11.17
C ILE A 128 -3.52 11.38 9.83
N ASN A 129 -4.58 10.57 9.81
CA ASN A 129 -5.31 10.26 8.59
C ASN A 129 -5.87 11.52 7.91
N ILE A 130 -6.38 12.46 8.71
CA ILE A 130 -6.91 13.73 8.20
C ILE A 130 -5.80 14.75 7.88
N GLY A 131 -4.69 14.74 8.64
CA GLY A 131 -3.65 15.75 8.54
C GLY A 131 -2.52 15.46 7.54
N VAL A 132 -2.34 14.21 7.14
CA VAL A 132 -1.32 13.83 6.15
C VAL A 132 -1.84 14.12 4.74
N SER A 133 -1.06 14.85 3.96
CA SER A 133 -1.38 15.16 2.56
C SER A 133 -1.46 13.86 1.75
N GLY A 134 -2.52 13.67 0.96
CA GLY A 134 -2.77 12.40 0.26
C GLY A 134 -3.33 11.27 1.15
N GLY A 135 -3.67 11.57 2.40
CA GLY A 135 -4.21 10.62 3.36
C GLY A 135 -3.14 9.72 3.99
N TRP A 136 -3.58 8.97 5.01
CA TRP A 136 -2.80 7.90 5.62
C TRP A 136 -3.56 6.58 5.51
N SER A 137 -2.93 5.56 4.96
CA SER A 137 -3.55 4.23 4.80
C SER A 137 -2.83 3.16 5.61
N THR A 138 -3.50 2.02 5.73
CA THR A 138 -3.02 0.88 6.51
C THR A 138 -1.63 0.42 6.06
N THR A 139 -0.94 -0.18 7.02
CA THR A 139 0.43 -0.63 6.88
C THR A 139 0.58 -1.90 6.04
N TRP A 140 -0.50 -2.66 5.85
CA TRP A 140 -0.50 -3.97 5.18
C TRP A 140 -0.99 -3.89 3.74
N THR A 141 -0.29 -4.55 2.82
CA THR A 141 -0.69 -4.64 1.42
C THR A 141 -0.07 -5.86 0.72
N THR A 142 -0.45 -6.09 -0.53
CA THR A 142 0.09 -7.15 -1.39
C THR A 142 0.66 -6.55 -2.67
N ALA A 143 1.94 -6.83 -2.94
CA ALA A 143 2.58 -6.48 -4.20
C ALA A 143 2.51 -7.65 -5.19
N LYS A 144 2.42 -7.32 -6.48
CA LYS A 144 2.67 -8.25 -7.58
C LYS A 144 4.10 -8.08 -8.04
N ALA A 145 4.76 -9.18 -8.38
CA ALA A 145 6.06 -9.13 -9.03
C ALA A 145 5.94 -8.42 -10.39
N ARG A 146 7.00 -7.77 -10.85
CA ARG A 146 7.15 -7.43 -12.27
C ARG A 146 7.81 -8.60 -12.99
N THR A 147 7.44 -8.85 -14.24
CA THR A 147 8.09 -9.88 -15.05
C THR A 147 9.57 -9.54 -15.19
N TYR A 148 10.44 -10.44 -14.72
CA TYR A 148 11.89 -10.20 -14.68
C TYR A 148 12.64 -11.50 -14.93
N THR A 149 13.74 -11.42 -15.68
CA THR A 149 14.62 -12.55 -15.96
C THR A 149 16.07 -12.15 -15.76
N THR A 150 16.87 -13.01 -15.13
CA THR A 150 18.31 -12.84 -15.05
C THR A 150 19.05 -14.14 -15.34
N LYS A 151 20.25 -14.02 -15.92
CA LYS A 151 21.17 -15.14 -16.10
C LYS A 151 22.12 -15.15 -14.92
N ILE A 152 22.27 -16.31 -14.29
CA ILE A 152 23.21 -16.50 -13.19
C ILE A 152 24.31 -17.47 -13.60
N ASP A 153 25.54 -17.10 -13.30
CA ASP A 153 26.72 -17.90 -13.60
C ASP A 153 26.88 -19.06 -12.61
N LYS A 154 27.73 -20.01 -12.96
CA LYS A 154 28.05 -21.16 -12.10
C LYS A 154 28.58 -20.68 -10.75
N GLY A 155 28.02 -21.19 -9.65
CA GLY A 155 28.43 -20.85 -8.29
C GLY A 155 27.81 -19.56 -7.74
N THR A 156 26.98 -18.88 -8.54
CA THR A 156 26.13 -17.77 -8.08
C THR A 156 24.72 -18.26 -7.84
N CYS A 157 24.13 -17.83 -6.73
CA CYS A 157 22.77 -18.14 -6.36
C CYS A 157 21.99 -16.84 -6.16
N GLY A 158 20.69 -16.95 -5.92
CA GLY A 158 19.89 -15.79 -5.56
C GLY A 158 18.41 -16.08 -5.50
N TYR A 159 17.65 -15.03 -5.25
CA TYR A 159 16.20 -15.09 -5.16
C TYR A 159 15.56 -13.77 -5.61
N PHE A 160 14.26 -13.81 -5.90
CA PHE A 160 13.51 -12.61 -6.23
C PHE A 160 12.89 -11.99 -4.98
N THR A 161 12.93 -10.67 -4.91
CA THR A 161 12.40 -9.90 -3.78
C THR A 161 11.63 -8.69 -4.29
N PHE A 162 10.69 -8.19 -3.48
CA PHE A 162 10.07 -6.89 -3.67
C PHE A 162 10.64 -5.91 -2.65
N VAL A 163 11.10 -4.74 -3.09
CA VAL A 163 11.56 -3.66 -2.20
C VAL A 163 10.53 -2.53 -2.23
N PRO A 164 9.66 -2.43 -1.22
CA PRO A 164 8.64 -1.38 -1.15
C PRO A 164 9.24 0.02 -0.98
N VAL A 165 8.50 1.02 -1.45
CA VAL A 165 8.71 2.41 -1.09
C VAL A 165 7.80 2.77 0.09
N LYS A 166 8.40 3.29 1.15
CA LYS A 166 7.71 3.88 2.31
C LYS A 166 7.60 5.38 2.14
N LYS A 167 6.42 5.91 2.45
CA LYS A 167 6.21 7.33 2.72
C LYS A 167 6.23 7.54 4.24
N GLU A 168 7.15 8.35 4.71
CA GLU A 168 7.23 8.78 6.10
C GLU A 168 6.90 10.27 6.17
N THR A 169 5.87 10.60 6.94
CA THR A 169 5.43 11.98 7.13
C THR A 169 5.65 12.34 8.59
N CYS A 170 6.42 13.41 8.85
CA CYS A 170 6.63 13.93 10.21
C CYS A 170 6.05 15.32 10.35
N GLY A 171 5.67 15.66 11.59
CA GLY A 171 4.93 16.86 11.87
C GLY A 171 4.63 17.04 13.33
N THR A 172 3.69 17.93 13.60
CA THR A 172 3.24 18.22 14.97
C THR A 172 1.86 17.66 15.17
N LEU A 173 1.67 17.01 16.32
CA LEU A 173 0.40 16.49 16.76
C LEU A 173 -0.09 17.33 17.94
N THR A 174 -1.22 18.02 17.77
CA THR A 174 -1.87 18.75 18.85
C THR A 174 -3.15 18.02 19.24
N SER A 175 -3.39 17.85 20.54
CA SER A 175 -4.67 17.34 21.03
C SER A 175 -5.23 18.22 22.14
N ALA A 176 -6.55 18.24 22.25
CA ALA A 176 -7.28 18.91 23.32
C ALA A 176 -8.06 17.88 24.15
N ALA A 177 -8.41 18.26 25.38
CA ALA A 177 -9.33 17.45 26.17
C ALA A 177 -10.74 17.51 25.57
N LEU A 178 -11.42 16.36 25.49
CA LEU A 178 -12.83 16.28 25.14
C LEU A 178 -13.66 16.64 26.36
N VAL A 179 -14.41 17.73 26.29
CA VAL A 179 -15.30 18.17 27.36
C VAL A 179 -16.75 17.87 26.96
N THR A 180 -17.53 17.39 27.92
CA THR A 180 -18.98 17.15 27.74
C THR A 180 -19.73 18.12 28.63
N GLY A 181 -20.69 18.83 28.04
CA GLY A 181 -21.63 19.70 28.73
C GLY A 181 -23.05 19.38 28.31
N TYR A 182 -24.01 20.10 28.88
CA TYR A 182 -25.43 19.89 28.65
C TYR A 182 -26.07 21.18 28.16
N GLN A 183 -26.87 21.10 27.10
CA GLN A 183 -27.79 22.20 26.76
C GLN A 183 -28.92 22.24 27.77
N ASP A 184 -29.46 23.43 28.08
CA ASP A 184 -30.41 23.56 29.19
C ASP A 184 -31.77 22.90 28.88
N ILE A 185 -32.31 23.04 27.66
CA ILE A 185 -33.64 22.50 27.30
C ILE A 185 -33.74 22.20 25.79
N PRO A 186 -33.98 20.94 25.35
CA PRO A 186 -33.91 19.72 26.15
C PRO A 186 -32.46 19.41 26.57
N PRO A 187 -32.23 18.74 27.71
CA PRO A 187 -30.89 18.34 28.15
C PRO A 187 -30.29 17.32 27.18
N GLN A 188 -29.50 17.83 26.24
CA GLN A 188 -28.74 17.03 25.28
C GLN A 188 -27.25 17.21 25.58
N PRO A 189 -26.49 16.11 25.74
CA PRO A 189 -25.06 16.20 25.92
C PRO A 189 -24.43 16.72 24.61
N TYR A 190 -23.67 17.79 24.70
CA TYR A 190 -22.83 18.25 23.60
C TYR A 190 -21.35 18.14 23.99
N LYS A 191 -20.53 17.79 23.01
CA LYS A 191 -19.09 17.60 23.19
C LYS A 191 -18.33 18.68 22.44
N TRP A 192 -17.33 19.26 23.07
CA TRP A 192 -16.39 20.18 22.41
C TRP A 192 -14.95 19.89 22.83
N CYS A 193 -13.99 20.42 22.07
CA CYS A 193 -12.58 20.35 22.38
C CYS A 193 -12.19 21.57 23.22
N ASP A 194 -11.58 21.35 24.38
CA ASP A 194 -11.08 22.43 25.22
C ASP A 194 -9.81 23.05 24.62
N SER A 195 -10.00 24.07 23.78
CA SER A 195 -8.91 24.80 23.13
C SER A 195 -8.04 25.61 24.08
N SER A 196 -8.46 25.80 25.34
CA SER A 196 -7.63 26.45 26.36
C SER A 196 -6.52 25.52 26.90
N ARG A 197 -6.63 24.21 26.64
CA ARG A 197 -5.72 23.17 27.14
C ARG A 197 -5.24 22.27 26.02
N LEU A 198 -4.43 22.84 25.13
CA LEU A 198 -3.76 22.09 24.06
C LEU A 198 -2.55 21.34 24.61
N ASN A 199 -2.41 20.08 24.22
CA ASN A 199 -1.20 19.28 24.38
C ASN A 199 -0.58 19.04 23.01
N THR A 200 0.60 19.58 22.79
CA THR A 200 1.30 19.53 21.50
C THR A 200 2.55 18.67 21.62
N THR A 201 2.71 17.73 20.70
CA THR A 201 3.90 16.88 20.56
C THR A 201 4.49 17.10 19.17
N GLU A 202 5.69 17.64 19.13
CA GLU A 202 6.45 17.86 17.89
C GLU A 202 7.10 16.55 17.41
N ASN A 203 7.52 16.53 16.14
CA ASN A 203 8.27 15.43 15.52
C ASN A 203 7.57 14.06 15.62
N VAL A 204 6.24 14.06 15.54
CA VAL A 204 5.46 12.82 15.42
C VAL A 204 5.49 12.37 13.97
N CYS A 205 6.08 11.21 13.75
CA CYS A 205 6.22 10.60 12.43
C CYS A 205 5.25 9.43 12.25
N ALA A 206 4.62 9.37 11.08
CA ALA A 206 3.81 8.24 10.64
C ALA A 206 4.40 7.67 9.34
N SER A 207 4.53 6.35 9.30
CA SER A 207 4.96 5.63 8.11
C SER A 207 3.78 4.92 7.44
N GLN A 208 3.79 4.87 6.12
CA GLN A 208 2.84 4.10 5.31
C GLN A 208 3.48 3.61 4.02
N VAL A 209 2.83 2.64 3.36
CA VAL A 209 3.23 2.21 2.02
C VAL A 209 2.90 3.32 1.03
N HIS A 210 3.87 3.74 0.22
CA HIS A 210 3.58 4.61 -0.91
C HIS A 210 2.87 3.79 -1.99
N LYS A 211 1.77 4.32 -2.55
CA LYS A 211 0.98 3.65 -3.57
C LYS A 211 1.06 4.43 -4.88
N ASN A 212 1.09 3.69 -5.98
CA ASN A 212 0.92 4.21 -7.33
C ASN A 212 -0.51 4.74 -7.52
N PRO A 213 -0.77 5.52 -8.59
CA PRO A 213 -2.11 6.01 -8.91
C PRO A 213 -3.17 4.91 -9.10
N ASP A 214 -2.77 3.69 -9.46
CA ASP A 214 -3.65 2.52 -9.58
C ASP A 214 -3.95 1.82 -8.24
N GLY A 215 -3.40 2.34 -7.14
CA GLY A 215 -3.54 1.79 -5.79
C GLY A 215 -2.57 0.65 -5.46
N SER A 216 -1.77 0.17 -6.41
CA SER A 216 -0.73 -0.83 -6.16
C SER A 216 0.39 -0.25 -5.30
N PRO A 217 1.05 -1.05 -4.45
CA PRO A 217 2.22 -0.57 -3.71
C PRO A 217 3.36 -0.19 -4.67
N ASP A 218 3.97 0.97 -4.42
CA ASP A 218 5.19 1.39 -5.11
C ASP A 218 6.40 0.62 -4.55
N GLY A 219 7.36 0.35 -5.43
CA GLY A 219 8.51 -0.48 -5.16
C GLY A 219 9.09 -1.14 -6.41
N VAL A 220 10.13 -1.93 -6.20
CA VAL A 220 10.84 -2.62 -7.28
C VAL A 220 10.90 -4.12 -7.03
N THR A 221 10.69 -4.91 -8.08
CA THR A 221 11.06 -6.33 -8.08
C THR A 221 12.50 -6.43 -8.56
N LEU A 222 13.37 -7.04 -7.76
CA LEU A 222 14.78 -7.25 -8.12
C LEU A 222 15.22 -8.68 -7.79
N PHE A 223 16.34 -9.09 -8.37
CA PHE A 223 17.00 -10.34 -8.06
C PHE A 223 18.17 -10.07 -7.11
N VAL A 224 18.16 -10.71 -5.95
CA VAL A 224 19.24 -10.61 -4.96
C VAL A 224 20.24 -11.70 -5.23
N TYR A 225 21.42 -11.31 -5.70
CA TYR A 225 22.54 -12.24 -5.87
C TYR A 225 23.12 -12.63 -4.51
N THR A 226 23.35 -13.92 -4.32
CA THR A 226 23.95 -14.50 -3.11
C THR A 226 25.06 -15.47 -3.49
N ASP A 227 26.05 -15.61 -2.61
CA ASP A 227 27.04 -16.67 -2.72
C ASP A 227 26.38 -18.02 -2.39
N CYS A 228 26.50 -19.01 -3.27
CA CYS A 228 25.80 -20.29 -3.09
C CYS A 228 26.24 -21.08 -1.85
N VAL A 229 27.44 -20.83 -1.32
CA VAL A 229 28.02 -21.61 -0.21
C VAL A 229 27.66 -20.97 1.12
N THR A 230 27.93 -19.68 1.25
CA THR A 230 27.71 -18.90 2.48
C THR A 230 26.28 -18.39 2.61
N ARG A 231 25.55 -18.33 1.49
CA ARG A 231 24.22 -17.72 1.33
C ARG A 231 24.18 -16.24 1.69
N GLU A 232 25.33 -15.59 1.74
CA GLU A 232 25.42 -14.16 1.99
C GLU A 232 25.05 -13.39 0.71
N PRO A 233 24.29 -12.30 0.82
CA PRO A 233 24.10 -11.37 -0.30
C PRO A 233 25.44 -10.82 -0.79
N ILE A 234 25.60 -10.80 -2.12
CA ILE A 234 26.76 -10.17 -2.74
C ILE A 234 26.64 -8.65 -2.56
N THR A 235 27.70 -8.03 -2.02
CA THR A 235 27.77 -6.59 -1.72
C THR A 235 28.45 -5.77 -2.81
N ASP A 236 29.00 -6.42 -3.84
CA ASP A 236 29.63 -5.76 -4.97
C ASP A 236 28.59 -4.98 -5.80
N PRO A 237 28.69 -3.64 -5.89
CA PRO A 237 27.74 -2.81 -6.64
C PRO A 237 27.80 -3.00 -8.16
N SER A 238 28.82 -3.69 -8.69
CA SER A 238 28.88 -4.06 -10.11
C SER A 238 28.04 -5.31 -10.44
N ILE A 239 27.68 -6.10 -9.42
CA ILE A 239 26.90 -7.33 -9.56
C ILE A 239 25.48 -7.14 -9.01
N GLN A 240 25.37 -6.52 -7.83
CA GLN A 240 24.12 -6.37 -7.11
C GLN A 240 23.34 -5.13 -7.54
N ASP A 241 22.01 -5.19 -7.45
CA ASP A 241 21.16 -4.04 -7.74
C ASP A 241 21.44 -2.87 -6.74
N PRO A 242 21.66 -1.63 -7.22
CA PRO A 242 21.92 -0.48 -6.35
C PRO A 242 20.80 -0.17 -5.35
N VAL A 243 19.56 -0.60 -5.59
CA VAL A 243 18.44 -0.49 -4.65
C VAL A 243 18.65 -1.40 -3.45
N PHE A 244 19.09 -2.64 -3.67
CA PHE A 244 19.37 -3.59 -2.60
C PHE A 244 20.47 -3.08 -1.64
N LEU A 245 21.44 -2.35 -2.20
CA LEU A 245 22.55 -1.76 -1.44
C LEU A 245 22.16 -0.50 -0.65
N LYS A 246 20.91 -0.05 -0.70
CA LYS A 246 20.46 1.09 0.09
C LYS A 246 20.32 0.73 1.57
N PRO A 247 20.57 1.67 2.50
CA PRO A 247 20.45 1.42 3.92
C PRO A 247 19.06 0.89 4.31
N GLY A 248 19.04 -0.19 5.10
CA GLY A 248 17.81 -0.79 5.61
C GLY A 248 17.04 -1.68 4.63
N VAL A 249 17.52 -1.85 3.39
CA VAL A 249 16.86 -2.71 2.39
C VAL A 249 17.18 -4.18 2.63
N ALA A 250 18.46 -4.53 2.78
CA ALA A 250 18.85 -5.92 2.99
C ALA A 250 18.24 -6.50 4.28
N LEU A 251 17.72 -7.72 4.19
CA LEU A 251 17.32 -8.50 5.37
C LEU A 251 18.53 -8.85 6.24
N ASP A 252 18.25 -9.10 7.53
CA ASP A 252 19.26 -9.68 8.40
C ASP A 252 19.73 -11.05 7.86
N ARG A 253 21.04 -11.30 7.97
CA ARG A 253 21.67 -12.50 7.43
C ARG A 253 21.05 -13.80 7.96
N GLY A 254 20.75 -13.86 9.26
CA GLY A 254 20.11 -15.02 9.87
C GLY A 254 18.69 -15.23 9.33
N THR A 255 17.97 -14.14 9.08
CA THR A 255 16.63 -14.17 8.48
C THR A 255 16.66 -14.72 7.05
N ILE A 256 17.61 -14.26 6.22
CA ILE A 256 17.79 -14.76 4.84
C ILE A 256 18.11 -16.26 4.84
N ALA A 257 19.05 -16.69 5.68
CA ALA A 257 19.45 -18.09 5.75
C ALA A 257 18.29 -19.01 6.16
N ALA A 258 17.57 -18.64 7.22
CA ALA A 258 16.41 -19.39 7.71
C ALA A 258 15.27 -19.44 6.68
N MET A 259 15.03 -18.34 5.95
CA MET A 259 14.07 -18.31 4.87
C MET A 259 14.45 -19.26 3.74
N ILE A 260 15.70 -19.23 3.25
CA ILE A 260 16.15 -20.09 2.16
C ILE A 260 16.06 -21.58 2.57
N ASP A 261 16.42 -21.92 3.81
CA ASP A 261 16.29 -23.30 4.33
C ASP A 261 14.85 -23.79 4.39
N SER A 262 13.88 -22.89 4.48
CA SER A 262 12.46 -23.25 4.51
C SER A 262 11.88 -23.56 3.12
N TRP A 263 12.58 -23.23 2.02
CA TRP A 263 12.03 -23.37 0.68
C TRP A 263 12.22 -24.80 0.13
N PRO A 264 11.13 -25.43 -0.38
CA PRO A 264 11.18 -26.77 -0.94
C PRO A 264 12.14 -26.86 -2.12
N GLY A 265 13.00 -27.88 -2.12
CA GLY A 265 13.96 -28.14 -3.20
C GLY A 265 15.34 -27.54 -2.99
N VAL A 266 15.55 -26.73 -1.95
CA VAL A 266 16.90 -26.45 -1.44
C VAL A 266 17.36 -27.73 -0.74
N VAL A 267 18.08 -28.59 -1.46
CA VAL A 267 18.73 -29.75 -0.85
C VAL A 267 19.71 -29.17 0.17
N SER A 268 19.37 -29.28 1.46
CA SER A 268 20.25 -28.91 2.55
C SER A 268 21.47 -29.82 2.43
N SER A 269 22.50 -29.36 1.73
CA SER A 269 23.81 -29.96 1.81
C SER A 269 24.24 -29.69 3.24
N SER A 270 23.98 -30.66 4.11
CA SER A 270 24.31 -30.66 5.53
C SER A 270 25.83 -30.61 5.70
N GLY A 271 26.41 -29.43 5.47
CA GLY A 271 27.62 -29.02 6.13
C GLY A 271 27.33 -28.91 7.63
N PRO A 272 28.35 -29.10 8.50
CA PRO A 272 28.16 -29.08 9.94
C PRO A 272 27.47 -27.79 10.35
N THR A 273 26.35 -27.94 11.05
CA THR A 273 25.60 -26.86 11.69
C THR A 273 26.61 -25.94 12.40
N PRO A 274 26.73 -24.65 12.04
CA PRO A 274 27.59 -23.75 12.78
C PRO A 274 27.03 -23.64 14.20
N THR A 275 27.76 -24.19 15.17
CA THR A 275 27.50 -24.00 16.59
C THR A 275 27.80 -22.54 16.92
N ALA A 276 26.85 -21.64 16.66
CA ALA A 276 26.95 -20.25 17.07
C ALA A 276 26.73 -20.19 18.59
N THR A 277 27.80 -20.45 19.35
CA THR A 277 27.91 -19.94 20.72
C THR A 277 28.23 -18.45 20.60
N GLN A 278 27.19 -17.64 20.50
CA GLN A 278 27.32 -16.19 20.48
C GLN A 278 27.77 -15.73 21.87
N TYR A 279 29.06 -15.41 22.00
CA TYR A 279 29.60 -14.67 23.13
C TYR A 279 29.03 -13.25 23.02
N ILE A 280 28.08 -12.91 23.89
CA ILE A 280 27.65 -11.53 24.07
C ILE A 280 28.75 -10.86 24.89
N GLU A 281 29.65 -10.11 24.23
CA GLU A 281 30.51 -9.18 24.93
C GLU A 281 29.66 -7.99 25.44
N PRO A 282 29.72 -7.65 26.74
CA PRO A 282 29.04 -6.48 27.26
C PRO A 282 29.79 -5.22 26.82
N TRP A 283 29.13 -4.38 26.01
CA TRP A 283 29.60 -3.01 25.77
C TRP A 283 29.40 -2.14 27.01
N PRO A 284 30.29 -1.16 27.28
CA PRO A 284 30.30 -0.42 28.53
C PRO A 284 29.21 0.65 28.58
N SER A 285 28.45 0.65 29.67
CA SER A 285 27.50 1.71 30.02
C SER A 285 28.23 3.04 30.26
N ALA A 286 27.94 4.03 29.43
CA ALA A 286 28.21 5.44 29.74
C ALA A 286 26.88 6.15 30.04
N LEU A 287 26.95 6.97 31.10
CA LEU A 287 25.86 7.58 31.86
C LEU A 287 25.07 8.67 31.10
N ALA A 288 23.74 8.65 31.22
CA ALA A 288 22.86 9.83 31.18
C ALA A 288 21.51 9.51 31.88
N PRO A 289 20.80 10.49 32.48
CA PRO A 289 19.96 10.26 33.65
C PRO A 289 18.47 9.99 33.35
N HIS A 290 17.96 9.01 34.10
CA HIS A 290 16.61 8.81 34.63
C HIS A 290 15.41 9.60 34.06
N MET A 291 14.49 8.85 33.42
CA MET A 291 13.04 9.04 33.59
C MET A 291 12.38 7.69 33.90
N GLY A 292 11.39 7.71 34.81
CA GLY A 292 10.88 6.54 35.53
C GLY A 292 10.07 5.54 34.69
N HIS A 293 10.24 4.26 35.02
CA HIS A 293 9.44 3.15 34.50
C HIS A 293 8.42 2.67 35.55
N GLY A 294 7.18 2.48 35.10
CA GLY A 294 6.17 1.66 35.79
C GLY A 294 6.49 0.15 35.68
N PRO A 295 5.75 -0.72 36.39
CA PRO A 295 6.17 -2.09 36.65
C PRO A 295 6.09 -2.98 35.40
N VAL A 296 7.21 -3.65 35.10
CA VAL A 296 7.33 -4.70 34.08
C VAL A 296 6.77 -6.00 34.65
N VAL A 297 5.80 -6.59 33.94
CA VAL A 297 5.31 -7.95 34.21
C VAL A 297 6.26 -8.95 33.56
N ILE A 298 6.89 -9.81 34.36
CA ILE A 298 7.82 -10.85 33.92
C ILE A 298 7.01 -12.12 33.61
N PRO A 299 7.05 -12.67 32.37
CA PRO A 299 6.45 -13.98 32.08
C PRO A 299 7.29 -15.11 32.69
N ARG A 300 6.60 -16.16 33.17
CA ARG A 300 7.22 -17.31 33.83
C ARG A 300 7.97 -18.21 32.81
N PRO A 301 9.09 -18.83 33.20
CA PRO A 301 9.78 -19.81 32.36
C PRO A 301 8.94 -21.09 32.26
N GLY A 302 8.57 -21.52 31.04
CA GLY A 302 7.97 -22.85 30.84
C GLY A 302 6.89 -22.98 29.75
N GLU A 303 6.48 -21.92 29.06
CA GLU A 303 5.49 -22.05 27.97
C GLU A 303 6.15 -22.20 26.61
N THR A 304 6.24 -23.46 26.16
CA THR A 304 6.45 -23.83 24.76
C THR A 304 5.09 -23.84 24.07
N ILE A 305 4.84 -22.89 23.16
CA ILE A 305 3.73 -23.00 22.21
C ILE A 305 4.33 -23.25 20.83
N ILE A 306 4.38 -24.53 20.45
CA ILE A 306 4.54 -24.98 19.07
C ILE A 306 3.19 -25.53 18.64
N THR A 307 2.61 -25.00 17.57
CA THR A 307 1.60 -25.71 16.79
C THR A 307 1.71 -25.35 15.31
N LEU A 308 2.43 -26.19 14.56
CA LEU A 308 2.16 -26.53 13.15
C LEU A 308 1.19 -27.73 13.20
N THR A 309 0.22 -27.96 12.30
CA THR A 309 0.36 -28.29 10.87
C THR A 309 -1.02 -28.29 10.18
N ARG A 310 -1.09 -28.01 8.87
CA ARG A 310 -2.24 -28.33 7.98
C ARG A 310 -1.82 -29.44 7.00
N PRO A 311 -2.69 -30.42 6.65
CA PRO A 311 -2.35 -31.51 5.73
C PRO A 311 -2.48 -31.11 4.24
N PRO A 312 -1.86 -31.87 3.32
CA PRO A 312 -1.80 -31.54 1.89
C PRO A 312 -3.09 -31.95 1.18
N MET A 313 -3.61 -31.08 0.31
CA MET A 313 -4.53 -31.49 -0.76
C MET A 313 -3.74 -31.52 -2.07
N ALA A 314 -3.60 -32.72 -2.63
CA ALA A 314 -3.23 -32.91 -4.01
C ALA A 314 -4.39 -32.47 -4.91
N THR A 315 -4.13 -31.62 -5.89
CA THR A 315 -5.07 -31.36 -6.98
C THR A 315 -4.28 -31.22 -8.27
N THR A 316 -4.48 -32.20 -9.15
CA THR A 316 -4.02 -32.22 -10.54
C THR A 316 -4.61 -31.04 -11.31
N VAL A 317 -3.75 -30.23 -11.92
CA VAL A 317 -4.13 -29.14 -12.83
C VAL A 317 -4.25 -29.69 -14.25
N PRO A 318 -5.40 -29.54 -14.95
CA PRO A 318 -5.46 -29.70 -16.39
C PRO A 318 -5.05 -28.39 -17.08
N THR A 319 -4.19 -28.51 -18.09
CA THR A 319 -3.73 -27.44 -18.97
C THR A 319 -4.87 -26.93 -19.83
N ASN A 320 -5.31 -25.69 -19.61
CA ASN A 320 -6.08 -24.93 -20.60
C ASN A 320 -5.55 -23.50 -20.67
N ILE A 321 -5.10 -23.12 -21.88
CA ILE A 321 -4.54 -21.81 -22.22
C ILE A 321 -5.71 -20.81 -22.29
N PRO A 322 -5.70 -19.68 -21.55
CA PRO A 322 -6.75 -18.67 -21.68
C PRO A 322 -6.63 -17.90 -22.99
N ALA A 323 -7.77 -17.71 -23.66
CA ALA A 323 -7.90 -16.85 -24.83
C ALA A 323 -7.73 -15.36 -24.45
N PRO A 324 -7.30 -14.49 -25.39
CA PRO A 324 -7.09 -13.07 -25.15
C PRO A 324 -8.35 -12.34 -24.69
N SER A 325 -8.15 -11.39 -23.77
CA SER A 325 -9.21 -10.60 -23.12
C SER A 325 -9.99 -9.76 -24.15
N PRO A 326 -11.33 -9.75 -24.11
CA PRO A 326 -12.14 -8.95 -25.01
C PRO A 326 -12.04 -7.44 -24.69
N SER A 327 -12.20 -6.63 -25.74
CA SER A 327 -12.23 -5.15 -25.71
C SER A 327 -13.25 -4.60 -24.69
N PRO A 328 -13.01 -3.42 -24.07
CA PRO A 328 -13.91 -2.86 -23.05
C PRO A 328 -15.32 -2.65 -23.62
N SER A 329 -16.31 -3.27 -22.96
CA SER A 329 -17.73 -3.09 -23.25
C SER A 329 -18.14 -1.62 -23.03
N PRO A 330 -19.09 -1.09 -23.81
CA PRO A 330 -19.60 0.27 -23.61
C PRO A 330 -20.18 0.43 -22.19
N SER A 331 -19.93 1.59 -21.57
CA SER A 331 -20.46 1.94 -20.26
C SER A 331 -22.00 1.85 -20.26
N PRO A 332 -22.62 1.19 -19.26
CA PRO A 332 -24.07 1.07 -19.18
C PRO A 332 -24.73 2.45 -19.06
N VAL A 333 -25.90 2.59 -19.69
CA VAL A 333 -26.70 3.82 -19.65
C VAL A 333 -27.51 3.82 -18.37
N THR A 334 -27.15 4.66 -17.40
CA THR A 334 -27.92 4.84 -16.16
C THR A 334 -29.32 5.35 -16.48
N THR A 335 -30.34 4.70 -15.92
CA THR A 335 -31.74 5.07 -16.13
C THR A 335 -32.20 6.05 -15.05
N LEU A 336 -33.09 6.97 -15.41
CA LEU A 336 -33.63 7.96 -14.46
C LEU A 336 -34.48 7.24 -13.40
N GLY A 337 -33.91 7.07 -12.19
CA GLY A 337 -34.54 6.33 -11.08
C GLY A 337 -33.59 5.40 -10.33
N ASP A 338 -32.39 5.18 -10.86
CA ASP A 338 -31.36 4.37 -10.20
C ASP A 338 -30.79 5.12 -9.01
N THR A 339 -30.94 4.55 -7.81
CA THR A 339 -30.32 5.09 -6.58
C THR A 339 -29.48 4.01 -5.95
N CYS A 340 -28.34 4.37 -5.38
CA CYS A 340 -27.64 3.48 -4.47
C CYS A 340 -27.10 4.25 -3.27
N ASP A 341 -26.90 3.51 -2.20
CA ASP A 341 -26.41 3.98 -0.91
C ASP A 341 -25.36 2.98 -0.43
N VAL A 342 -24.15 3.48 -0.18
CA VAL A 342 -23.04 2.68 0.34
C VAL A 342 -22.78 3.16 1.75
N SER A 343 -22.95 2.32 2.77
CA SER A 343 -22.58 2.65 4.15
C SER A 343 -21.43 1.77 4.68
N TYR A 344 -20.62 2.33 5.58
CA TYR A 344 -19.39 1.70 6.10
C TYR A 344 -19.43 1.85 7.62
N ARG A 345 -19.53 0.73 8.33
CA ARG A 345 -19.47 0.75 9.78
C ARG A 345 -18.02 0.57 10.21
N TRP A 346 -17.32 1.69 10.39
CA TRP A 346 -15.87 1.74 10.64
C TRP A 346 -15.39 0.87 11.81
N LEU A 347 -16.24 0.62 12.82
CA LEU A 347 -15.92 -0.24 13.97
C LEU A 347 -15.89 -1.74 13.66
N TYR A 348 -16.44 -2.17 12.53
CA TYR A 348 -16.69 -3.59 12.24
C TYR A 348 -16.25 -4.01 10.86
N ASP A 349 -15.52 -3.18 10.11
CA ASP A 349 -15.08 -3.51 8.75
C ASP A 349 -16.23 -3.83 7.80
N LEU A 350 -17.47 -3.51 8.20
CA LEU A 350 -18.69 -3.90 7.53
C LEU A 350 -19.07 -2.85 6.50
N VAL A 351 -19.15 -3.30 5.26
CA VAL A 351 -19.66 -2.57 4.11
C VAL A 351 -21.09 -3.02 3.87
N GLU A 352 -22.01 -2.07 3.80
CA GLU A 352 -23.39 -2.27 3.40
C GLU A 352 -23.62 -1.50 2.09
N ILE A 353 -24.24 -2.14 1.09
CA ILE A 353 -24.56 -1.50 -0.19
C ILE A 353 -26.02 -1.79 -0.49
N ARG A 354 -26.79 -0.73 -0.76
CA ARG A 354 -28.20 -0.81 -1.13
C ARG A 354 -28.36 -0.20 -2.50
N GLY A 355 -29.26 -0.76 -3.30
CA GLY A 355 -29.59 -0.17 -4.59
C GLY A 355 -31.02 -0.38 -5.01
N LYS A 356 -31.45 0.46 -5.94
CA LYS A 356 -32.75 0.44 -6.58
C LYS A 356 -32.56 0.49 -8.09
N ALA A 357 -33.42 -0.24 -8.81
CA ALA A 357 -33.52 -0.27 -10.25
C ALA A 357 -32.29 -0.81 -11.02
N TRP A 358 -31.31 -1.43 -10.35
CA TRP A 358 -30.25 -2.18 -11.06
C TRP A 358 -30.80 -3.46 -11.66
N THR A 359 -30.51 -3.68 -12.93
CA THR A 359 -30.95 -4.90 -13.61
C THR A 359 -30.12 -6.10 -13.15
N THR A 360 -30.70 -7.29 -13.22
CA THR A 360 -29.99 -8.56 -12.96
C THR A 360 -28.81 -8.80 -13.91
N ILE A 361 -28.79 -8.11 -15.06
CA ILE A 361 -27.68 -8.15 -16.01
C ILE A 361 -26.47 -7.39 -15.46
N GLU A 362 -26.68 -6.25 -14.81
CA GLU A 362 -25.63 -5.40 -14.24
C GLU A 362 -25.10 -5.98 -12.91
N LEU A 363 -26.00 -6.41 -12.02
CA LEU A 363 -25.62 -7.06 -10.76
C LEU A 363 -24.99 -8.45 -10.97
N GLY A 364 -25.43 -9.17 -12.01
CA GLY A 364 -25.26 -10.61 -12.11
C GLY A 364 -26.17 -11.37 -11.13
N VAL A 365 -26.22 -12.69 -11.27
CA VAL A 365 -26.99 -13.56 -10.35
C VAL A 365 -26.42 -13.40 -8.94
N ASN A 366 -27.27 -13.04 -7.97
CA ASN A 366 -26.86 -12.78 -6.57
C ASN A 366 -25.74 -11.74 -6.41
N ALA A 367 -25.77 -10.67 -7.22
CA ALA A 367 -24.77 -9.60 -7.19
C ALA A 367 -23.32 -10.10 -7.46
N THR A 368 -23.16 -11.17 -8.26
CA THR A 368 -21.84 -11.76 -8.58
C THR A 368 -20.90 -10.82 -9.33
N ASN A 369 -21.43 -9.95 -10.19
CA ASN A 369 -20.62 -8.93 -10.85
C ASN A 369 -20.12 -7.90 -9.82
N LEU A 370 -21.02 -7.37 -9.00
CA LEU A 370 -20.67 -6.44 -7.92
C LEU A 370 -19.66 -7.04 -6.93
N LYS A 371 -19.84 -8.30 -6.54
CA LYS A 371 -18.88 -9.04 -5.69
C LYS A 371 -17.49 -9.09 -6.33
N THR A 372 -17.42 -9.36 -7.63
CA THR A 372 -16.15 -9.40 -8.37
C THR A 372 -15.43 -8.05 -8.35
N GLN A 373 -16.17 -6.95 -8.55
CA GLN A 373 -15.59 -5.61 -8.49
C GLN A 373 -15.11 -5.25 -7.08
N ILE A 374 -15.92 -5.54 -6.06
CA ILE A 374 -15.57 -5.28 -4.65
C ILE A 374 -14.36 -6.12 -4.20
N ALA A 375 -14.18 -7.32 -4.76
CA ALA A 375 -13.02 -8.16 -4.45
C ALA A 375 -11.71 -7.52 -4.92
N GLY A 376 -11.75 -6.57 -5.85
CA GLY A 376 -10.62 -5.73 -6.23
C GLY A 376 -10.17 -4.76 -5.11
N CYS A 377 -11.05 -4.47 -4.16
CA CYS A 377 -10.77 -3.58 -3.02
C CYS A 377 -10.16 -4.29 -1.82
N GLY A 378 -10.27 -5.61 -1.74
CA GLY A 378 -9.73 -6.40 -0.63
C GLY A 378 -10.35 -7.79 -0.54
N ALA A 379 -9.85 -8.59 0.41
CA ALA A 379 -10.44 -9.89 0.71
C ALA A 379 -11.84 -9.69 1.30
N ILE A 380 -12.87 -10.12 0.57
CA ILE A 380 -14.25 -10.12 1.03
C ILE A 380 -14.47 -11.29 1.98
N THR A 381 -14.94 -11.03 3.20
CA THR A 381 -15.53 -12.05 4.07
C THR A 381 -17.01 -11.78 4.32
N ASP A 382 -17.76 -12.83 4.68
CA ASP A 382 -19.20 -12.76 5.02
C ASP A 382 -20.08 -12.04 4.00
N TRP A 383 -19.86 -12.34 2.72
CA TRP A 383 -20.70 -11.82 1.64
C TRP A 383 -22.14 -12.32 1.78
N ASN A 384 -23.06 -11.39 1.97
CA ASN A 384 -24.49 -11.61 2.00
C ASN A 384 -25.17 -10.72 0.97
N PHE A 385 -26.08 -11.30 0.19
CA PHE A 385 -26.91 -10.58 -0.78
C PHE A 385 -28.36 -10.97 -0.56
N GLU A 386 -29.21 -9.97 -0.43
CA GLU A 386 -30.64 -10.13 -0.18
C GLU A 386 -31.44 -9.22 -1.11
N LEU A 387 -32.50 -9.75 -1.71
CA LEU A 387 -33.53 -8.92 -2.33
C LEU A 387 -34.42 -8.35 -1.23
N THR A 388 -34.75 -7.06 -1.31
CA THR A 388 -35.54 -6.35 -0.30
C THR A 388 -36.90 -5.88 -0.85
N PRO A 389 -37.76 -6.77 -1.40
CA PRO A 389 -38.99 -6.37 -2.09
C PRO A 389 -40.04 -5.71 -1.16
N LYS A 390 -39.80 -5.69 0.15
CA LYS A 390 -40.66 -5.05 1.16
C LYS A 390 -40.13 -3.67 1.58
N ASP A 391 -38.93 -3.30 1.17
CA ASP A 391 -38.39 -1.96 1.40
C ASP A 391 -38.99 -1.03 0.33
N CYS A 392 -39.53 0.12 0.74
CA CYS A 392 -40.13 1.10 -0.17
C CYS A 392 -39.14 1.66 -1.19
N CYS A 393 -37.87 1.58 -0.83
CA CYS A 393 -36.88 2.55 -1.24
C CYS A 393 -35.65 1.86 -1.83
N MET A 394 -35.45 0.55 -1.58
CA MET A 394 -34.35 -0.25 -2.12
C MET A 394 -34.85 -1.61 -2.61
N ASP A 395 -34.36 -2.09 -3.75
CA ASP A 395 -34.75 -3.39 -4.32
C ASP A 395 -33.86 -4.53 -3.81
N TRP A 396 -32.65 -4.21 -3.37
CA TRP A 396 -31.67 -5.17 -2.88
C TRP A 396 -30.69 -4.56 -1.87
N TYR A 397 -30.04 -5.46 -1.14
CA TYR A 397 -29.07 -5.19 -0.10
C TYR A 397 -27.89 -6.17 -0.20
N VAL A 398 -26.68 -5.64 -0.06
CA VAL A 398 -25.43 -6.40 0.11
C VAL A 398 -24.82 -6.01 1.44
N SER A 399 -24.27 -6.99 2.15
CA SER A 399 -23.32 -6.74 3.21
C SER A 399 -22.09 -7.63 3.08
N CYS A 400 -20.92 -7.10 3.40
CA CYS A 400 -19.68 -7.87 3.49
C CYS A 400 -18.65 -7.18 4.37
N HIS A 401 -17.61 -7.90 4.76
CA HIS A 401 -16.47 -7.34 5.47
C HIS A 401 -15.31 -7.08 4.51
N LEU A 402 -14.69 -5.91 4.65
CA LEU A 402 -13.54 -5.47 3.87
C LEU A 402 -12.51 -4.78 4.78
N PRO A 403 -11.21 -4.80 4.42
CA PRO A 403 -10.18 -4.10 5.18
C PRO A 403 -10.51 -2.62 5.41
N ILE A 404 -10.26 -2.10 6.61
CA ILE A 404 -10.43 -0.68 6.93
C ILE A 404 -9.73 0.22 5.90
N GLY A 405 -10.42 1.28 5.48
CA GLY A 405 -9.84 2.33 4.62
C GLY A 405 -9.99 2.09 3.12
N VAL A 406 -10.83 1.14 2.69
CA VAL A 406 -11.09 0.89 1.25
C VAL A 406 -12.37 1.53 0.74
N LYS A 407 -12.94 2.49 1.48
CA LYS A 407 -14.22 3.17 1.18
C LYS A 407 -14.28 3.70 -0.26
N ASP A 408 -13.30 4.49 -0.68
CA ASP A 408 -13.29 5.08 -2.02
C ASP A 408 -13.17 4.02 -3.12
N CYS A 409 -12.52 2.89 -2.82
CA CYS A 409 -12.47 1.77 -3.74
C CYS A 409 -13.85 1.12 -3.89
N VAL A 410 -14.60 0.93 -2.81
CA VAL A 410 -15.95 0.36 -2.85
C VAL A 410 -16.86 1.23 -3.72
N GLY A 411 -16.83 2.56 -3.58
CA GLY A 411 -17.62 3.44 -4.43
C GLY A 411 -17.30 3.29 -5.93
N ARG A 412 -16.01 3.23 -6.28
CA ARG A 412 -15.60 2.96 -7.68
C ARG A 412 -16.00 1.57 -8.16
N ALA A 413 -15.94 0.57 -7.30
CA ALA A 413 -16.34 -0.80 -7.62
C ALA A 413 -17.86 -0.89 -7.89
N VAL A 414 -18.67 -0.14 -7.14
CA VAL A 414 -20.11 0.00 -7.34
C VAL A 414 -20.41 0.65 -8.69
N GLU A 415 -19.75 1.75 -9.03
CA GLU A 415 -19.90 2.40 -10.34
C GLU A 415 -19.45 1.47 -11.49
N THR A 416 -18.33 0.77 -11.31
CA THR A 416 -17.80 -0.17 -12.31
C THR A 416 -18.72 -1.38 -12.52
N ALA A 417 -19.46 -1.78 -11.48
CA ALA A 417 -20.47 -2.83 -11.57
C ALA A 417 -21.75 -2.39 -12.30
N GLY A 418 -21.83 -1.13 -12.77
CA GLY A 418 -22.99 -0.56 -13.45
C GLY A 418 -23.84 0.34 -12.56
N GLY A 419 -23.35 0.70 -11.37
CA GLY A 419 -24.06 1.59 -10.47
C GLY A 419 -24.14 3.04 -10.93
N PRO A 420 -25.15 3.81 -10.48
CA PRO A 420 -25.24 5.21 -10.78
C PRO A 420 -24.00 5.92 -10.23
N SER A 421 -23.47 6.84 -11.02
CA SER A 421 -22.35 7.68 -10.59
C SER A 421 -22.71 8.46 -9.33
N ALA A 422 -21.69 8.91 -8.61
CA ALA A 422 -21.80 9.79 -7.45
C ALA A 422 -22.72 11.02 -7.59
N VAL A 423 -23.06 11.43 -8.82
CA VAL A 423 -23.92 12.58 -9.10
C VAL A 423 -25.41 12.26 -8.93
N VAL A 424 -25.80 10.98 -8.95
CA VAL A 424 -27.21 10.53 -8.98
C VAL A 424 -27.62 9.76 -7.69
N GLY A 425 -26.69 9.55 -6.75
CA GLY A 425 -26.96 8.96 -5.43
C GLY A 425 -25.70 8.88 -4.54
N ASP A 426 -25.85 8.39 -3.31
CA ASP A 426 -24.76 8.25 -2.31
C ASP A 426 -23.88 7.01 -2.56
N CYS A 427 -23.54 6.77 -3.83
CA CYS A 427 -22.76 5.61 -4.28
C CYS A 427 -21.24 5.75 -4.11
N HIS A 428 -20.77 6.91 -3.68
CA HIS A 428 -19.34 7.26 -3.57
C HIS A 428 -18.69 6.75 -2.28
N GLY A 429 -19.39 5.90 -1.53
CA GLY A 429 -18.96 5.38 -0.25
C GLY A 429 -19.47 6.23 0.93
N ALA A 430 -19.81 5.53 2.01
CA ALA A 430 -20.44 6.01 3.24
C ALA A 430 -19.97 7.33 3.83
N GLY A 431 -20.89 8.30 3.91
CA GLY A 431 -20.89 9.26 5.01
C GLY A 431 -21.20 8.58 6.34
#